data_AF-A0A286NT40-F1
#
_entry.id   AF-A0A286NT40-F1
#
_cell.length_a   1.000
_cell.length_b   1.000
_cell.length_c   1.000
_cell.angle_alpha   90.00
_cell.angle_beta   90.00
_cell.angle_gamma   90.00
#
_symmetry.space_group_name_H-M   'P 1'
#
loop_
_entity.id
_entity.type
_entity.pdbx_description
1 polymer ?
#
loop_
_entity_poly.entity_id
_entity_poly.type
_entity_poly.pdbx_seq_one_letter_code
_entity_poly.pdbx_strand_id
1 'polypeptide(L)'
;MPNFNGQMGLCDWGSSSGLNLVFLHDYLVCVCFMIMCVVGGVLVLIVPKASFLSSGIHFRNVYRENTLELWWTIIPIGMIIVMGYPSFVQLYAMGMNDKSKFITVKVTGHQWYWSYEYQINFQSLLKAVGGSVQDLSSNSVEFPLLSNSKDVTMPELLIAYDSYTMSVSEGDLEPGFRYGQHVDYPMVLPGNSNVEIKVTSADVIHCWTVHGLGVKMDAVPGRVNSAHLSNLRPGFTAWGGCSEMCGLNHWQMSAEVEVLRPEDFITWALVWFYSDLVDAD
;
A
#
# COMPACT_ATOMS: atom_id res chain seq x y z
N MET A 1 -7.10 0.66 11.79
CA MET A 1 -6.93 1.56 12.94
C MET A 1 -5.58 2.22 12.81
N PRO A 2 -5.43 3.48 13.23
CA PRO A 2 -4.21 4.23 12.97
C PRO A 2 -3.07 3.81 13.90
N ASN A 3 -1.84 4.20 13.55
CA ASN A 3 -0.70 4.11 14.46
C ASN A 3 -1.03 4.81 15.79
N PHE A 4 -1.10 4.04 16.87
CA PHE A 4 -1.29 4.58 18.22
C PHE A 4 0.08 4.92 18.83
N ASN A 5 0.10 5.91 19.71
CA ASN A 5 1.33 6.25 20.45
C ASN A 5 1.79 5.02 21.25
N GLY A 6 3.03 4.57 21.00
CA GLY A 6 3.59 3.37 21.64
C GLY A 6 3.28 2.05 20.95
N GLN A 7 2.74 2.07 19.72
CA GLN A 7 2.55 0.87 18.93
C GLN A 7 3.89 0.23 18.51
N MET A 8 4.03 -1.06 18.78
CA MET A 8 5.23 -1.85 18.46
C MET A 8 5.05 -2.78 17.25
N GLY A 9 3.79 -3.11 16.91
CA GLY A 9 3.45 -3.97 15.77
C GLY A 9 3.11 -3.18 14.51
N LEU A 10 2.86 -3.90 13.42
CA LEU A 10 2.41 -3.30 12.16
C LEU A 10 1.00 -2.68 12.32
N CYS A 11 0.65 -1.75 11.43
CA CYS A 11 -0.69 -1.17 11.38
C CYS A 11 -1.74 -2.21 10.95
N ASP A 12 -3.04 -1.89 11.12
CA ASP A 12 -4.08 -2.72 10.51
C ASP A 12 -4.04 -2.64 8.99
N TRP A 13 -4.52 -3.69 8.32
CA TRP A 13 -4.49 -3.78 6.87
C TRP A 13 -5.89 -3.74 6.26
N GLY A 14 -6.02 -2.95 5.20
CA GLY A 14 -7.22 -2.82 4.39
C GLY A 14 -7.14 -3.60 3.08
N SER A 15 -6.05 -4.32 2.80
CA SER A 15 -5.86 -5.13 1.59
C SER A 15 -5.48 -6.57 1.94
N SER A 16 -5.79 -7.52 1.04
CA SER A 16 -5.37 -8.91 1.19
C SER A 16 -3.85 -9.08 1.15
N SER A 17 -3.17 -8.31 0.28
CA SER A 17 -1.71 -8.30 0.15
C SER A 17 -1.04 -7.88 1.46
N GLY A 18 -1.58 -6.85 2.12
CA GLY A 18 -1.11 -6.39 3.43
C GLY A 18 -1.31 -7.43 4.53
N LEU A 19 -2.48 -8.09 4.57
CA LEU A 19 -2.73 -9.15 5.55
C LEU A 19 -1.74 -10.31 5.41
N ASN A 20 -1.44 -10.73 4.18
CA ASN A 20 -0.45 -11.79 3.93
C ASN A 20 0.98 -11.37 4.30
N LEU A 21 1.33 -10.08 4.19
CA LEU A 21 2.61 -9.56 4.68
C LEU A 21 2.73 -9.71 6.21
N VAL A 22 1.65 -9.53 6.97
CA VAL A 22 1.67 -9.76 8.43
C VAL A 22 1.95 -11.22 8.75
N PHE A 23 1.25 -12.14 8.08
CA PHE A 23 1.47 -13.56 8.32
C PHE A 23 2.92 -13.97 8.00
N LEU A 24 3.49 -13.43 6.93
CA LEU A 24 4.92 -13.63 6.62
C LEU A 24 5.83 -13.00 7.67
N HIS A 25 5.54 -11.77 8.09
CA HIS A 25 6.30 -11.06 9.12
C HIS A 25 6.32 -11.83 10.44
N ASP A 26 5.15 -12.24 10.95
CA ASP A 26 5.02 -12.93 12.23
C ASP A 26 5.70 -14.30 12.21
N TYR A 27 5.61 -15.01 11.08
CA TYR A 27 6.37 -16.23 10.85
C TYR A 27 7.89 -16.00 10.95
N LEU A 28 8.41 -14.99 10.24
CA LEU A 28 9.85 -14.68 10.24
C LEU A 28 10.32 -14.20 11.62
N VAL A 29 9.55 -13.34 12.30
CA VAL A 29 9.86 -12.87 13.65
C VAL A 29 9.87 -14.01 14.66
N CYS A 30 8.93 -14.97 14.56
CA CYS A 30 8.91 -16.16 15.41
C CYS A 30 10.19 -17.00 15.23
N VAL A 31 10.62 -17.23 13.99
CA VAL A 31 11.87 -17.97 13.69
C VAL A 31 13.09 -17.19 14.22
N CYS A 32 13.18 -15.89 13.96
CA CYS A 32 14.26 -15.04 14.47
C CYS A 32 14.31 -15.03 16.01
N PHE A 33 13.16 -14.98 16.68
CA PHE A 33 13.07 -15.04 18.13
C PHE A 33 13.60 -16.37 18.67
N MET A 34 13.25 -17.51 18.05
CA MET A 34 13.80 -18.82 18.44
C MET A 34 15.33 -18.87 18.31
N ILE A 35 15.89 -18.32 17.22
CA ILE A 35 17.34 -18.22 17.04
C ILE A 35 17.96 -17.35 18.13
N MET A 36 17.39 -16.18 18.40
CA MET A 36 17.86 -15.26 19.44
C MET A 36 17.80 -15.89 20.84
N CYS A 37 16.78 -16.68 21.15
CA CYS A 37 16.70 -17.42 22.41
C CYS A 37 17.80 -18.49 22.52
N VAL A 38 18.11 -19.22 21.44
CA VAL A 38 19.19 -20.22 21.44
C VAL A 38 20.55 -19.54 21.61
N VAL A 39 20.86 -18.55 20.79
CA VAL A 39 22.15 -17.82 20.84
C VAL A 39 22.29 -17.09 22.17
N GLY A 40 21.26 -16.36 22.58
CA GLY A 40 21.21 -15.65 23.85
C GLY A 40 21.34 -16.60 25.05
N GLY A 41 20.68 -17.76 25.02
CA GLY A 41 20.82 -18.79 26.04
C GLY A 41 22.24 -19.34 26.15
N VAL A 42 22.88 -19.67 25.02
CA VAL A 42 24.28 -20.13 25.00
C VAL A 42 25.22 -19.06 25.57
N LEU A 43 25.05 -17.79 25.19
CA LEU A 43 25.85 -16.69 25.72
C LEU A 43 25.65 -16.50 27.22
N VAL A 44 24.40 -16.50 27.71
CA VAL A 44 24.08 -16.37 29.14
C VAL A 44 24.68 -17.52 29.96
N LEU A 45 24.77 -18.73 29.41
CA LEU A 45 25.35 -19.89 30.12
C LEU A 45 26.88 -19.90 30.09
N ILE A 46 27.51 -19.47 29.00
CA ILE A 46 28.97 -19.55 28.80
C ILE A 46 29.68 -18.31 29.37
N VAL A 47 29.18 -17.11 29.10
CA VAL A 47 29.88 -15.84 29.42
C VAL A 47 30.19 -15.72 30.91
N PRO A 48 29.28 -15.97 31.87
CA PRO A 48 29.61 -15.89 33.29
C PRO A 48 30.70 -16.89 33.71
N LYS A 49 30.72 -18.09 33.12
CA LYS A 49 31.70 -19.15 33.43
C LYS A 49 33.08 -18.92 32.80
N ALA A 50 33.12 -18.20 31.68
CA ALA A 50 34.35 -17.85 30.97
C ALA A 50 34.87 -16.44 31.36
N SER A 51 34.09 -15.66 32.10
CA SER A 51 34.43 -14.30 32.48
C SER A 51 35.51 -14.26 33.56
N PHE A 52 36.41 -13.29 33.42
CA PHE A 52 37.45 -12.95 34.39
C PHE A 52 36.87 -12.64 35.79
N LEU A 53 35.63 -12.13 35.85
CA LEU A 53 34.98 -11.75 37.12
C LEU A 53 34.68 -12.94 38.06
N SER A 54 34.60 -14.18 37.55
CA SER A 54 34.22 -15.35 38.37
C SER A 54 35.36 -16.36 38.58
N SER A 55 36.64 -15.98 38.38
CA SER A 55 37.76 -16.95 38.30
C SER A 55 37.42 -18.13 37.36
N GLY A 56 36.95 -17.78 36.15
CA GLY A 56 36.41 -18.71 35.17
C GLY A 56 37.41 -19.74 34.62
N ILE A 57 36.88 -20.78 33.99
CA ILE A 57 37.68 -21.86 33.39
C ILE A 57 38.20 -21.39 32.02
N HIS A 58 39.52 -21.42 31.82
CA HIS A 58 40.16 -21.05 30.55
C HIS A 58 40.60 -22.30 29.77
N PHE A 59 40.02 -22.53 28.59
CA PHE A 59 40.45 -23.59 27.68
C PHE A 59 41.60 -23.09 26.80
N ARG A 60 42.83 -23.50 27.12
CA ARG A 60 44.05 -23.03 26.44
C ARG A 60 44.37 -23.75 25.12
N ASN A 61 43.77 -24.91 24.86
CA ASN A 61 44.13 -25.79 23.74
C ASN A 61 42.95 -26.18 22.83
N VAL A 62 42.05 -25.24 22.52
CA VAL A 62 40.97 -25.45 21.53
C VAL A 62 41.26 -24.57 20.32
N TYR A 63 41.83 -25.16 19.26
CA TYR A 63 42.28 -24.40 18.09
C TYR A 63 41.50 -24.70 16.80
N ARG A 64 40.95 -25.92 16.66
CA ARG A 64 40.25 -26.33 15.43
C ARG A 64 39.35 -27.53 15.69
N GLU A 65 38.09 -27.44 15.27
CA GLU A 65 37.15 -28.56 15.25
C GLU A 65 36.30 -28.52 13.98
N ASN A 66 36.82 -29.09 12.89
CA ASN A 66 36.19 -29.05 11.56
C ASN A 66 34.74 -29.58 11.56
N THR A 67 34.42 -30.51 12.47
CA THR A 67 33.08 -31.10 12.57
C THR A 67 32.06 -30.06 13.03
N LEU A 68 32.40 -29.23 14.01
CA LEU A 68 31.54 -28.16 14.51
C LEU A 68 31.38 -27.06 13.46
N GLU A 69 32.48 -26.75 12.74
CA GLU A 69 32.44 -25.75 11.66
C GLU A 69 31.51 -26.15 10.52
N LEU A 70 31.50 -27.44 10.19
CA LEU A 70 30.58 -27.99 9.19
C LEU A 70 29.13 -27.81 9.62
N TRP A 71 28.80 -28.14 10.87
CA TRP A 71 27.41 -28.08 11.36
C TRP A 71 26.86 -26.65 11.45
N TRP A 72 27.62 -25.69 12.01
CA TRP A 72 27.15 -24.30 12.06
C TRP A 72 27.11 -23.64 10.68
N THR A 73 27.66 -24.26 9.63
CA THR A 73 27.55 -23.76 8.26
C THR A 73 26.33 -24.37 7.57
N ILE A 74 26.10 -25.68 7.71
CA ILE A 74 24.96 -26.37 7.09
C ILE A 74 23.63 -25.94 7.70
N ILE A 75 23.57 -25.77 9.03
CA ILE A 75 22.32 -25.44 9.74
C ILE A 75 21.74 -24.09 9.28
N PRO A 76 22.48 -22.97 9.23
CA PRO A 76 21.98 -21.69 8.71
C PRO A 76 21.57 -21.74 7.25
N ILE A 77 22.28 -22.48 6.39
CA ILE A 77 21.88 -22.64 4.98
C ILE A 77 20.50 -23.29 4.89
N GLY A 78 20.26 -24.38 5.65
CA GLY A 78 18.96 -25.03 5.72
C GLY A 78 17.86 -24.10 6.26
N MET A 79 18.17 -23.31 7.30
CA MET A 79 17.21 -22.34 7.87
C MET A 79 16.80 -21.27 6.86
N ILE A 80 17.74 -20.71 6.09
CA ILE A 80 17.43 -19.70 5.06
C ILE A 80 16.52 -20.29 3.97
N ILE A 81 16.75 -21.53 3.55
CA ILE A 81 15.89 -22.18 2.54
C ILE A 81 14.45 -22.32 3.06
N VAL A 82 14.28 -22.76 4.30
CA VAL A 82 12.96 -22.91 4.93
C VAL A 82 12.26 -21.55 5.08
N MET A 83 12.99 -20.52 5.53
CA MET A 83 12.45 -19.16 5.66
C MET A 83 12.12 -18.53 4.30
N GLY A 84 12.88 -18.84 3.26
CA GLY A 84 12.69 -18.29 1.91
C GLY A 84 11.43 -18.79 1.22
N TYR A 85 11.01 -20.04 1.47
CA TYR A 85 9.85 -20.64 0.79
C TYR A 85 8.56 -19.81 0.88
N PRO A 86 8.03 -19.44 2.06
CA PRO A 86 6.81 -18.63 2.14
C PRO A 86 6.99 -17.22 1.56
N SER A 87 8.21 -16.67 1.63
CA SER A 87 8.53 -15.36 1.04
C SER A 87 8.40 -15.38 -0.49
N PHE A 88 8.92 -16.43 -1.16
CA PHE A 88 8.78 -16.57 -2.60
C PHE A 88 7.32 -16.76 -3.02
N VAL A 89 6.55 -17.59 -2.30
CA VAL A 89 5.11 -17.77 -2.58
C VAL A 89 4.38 -16.43 -2.54
N GLN A 90 4.67 -15.60 -1.52
CA GLN A 90 4.05 -14.29 -1.38
C GLN A 90 4.47 -13.32 -2.48
N LEU A 91 5.75 -13.32 -2.89
CA LEU A 91 6.25 -12.48 -3.98
C LEU A 91 5.50 -12.75 -5.29
N TYR A 92 5.32 -14.03 -5.66
CA TYR A 92 4.58 -14.40 -6.86
C TYR A 92 3.08 -14.10 -6.74
N ALA A 93 2.49 -14.29 -5.55
CA ALA A 93 1.09 -13.97 -5.31
C ALA A 93 0.77 -12.47 -5.49
N MET A 94 1.72 -11.58 -5.16
CA MET A 94 1.57 -10.14 -5.39
C MET A 94 1.82 -9.72 -6.84
N GLY A 95 2.78 -10.37 -7.51
CA GLY A 95 3.18 -10.02 -8.88
C GLY A 95 2.25 -10.58 -9.96
N MET A 96 1.55 -11.68 -9.69
CA MET A 96 0.65 -12.33 -10.64
C MET A 96 -0.81 -11.98 -10.29
N ASN A 97 -1.35 -10.94 -10.92
CA ASN A 97 -2.75 -10.58 -10.74
C ASN A 97 -3.53 -10.70 -12.06
N ASP A 98 -3.96 -11.92 -12.35
CA ASP A 98 -4.81 -12.26 -13.51
C ASP A 98 -6.30 -11.92 -13.28
N LYS A 99 -6.65 -11.36 -12.12
CA LYS A 99 -8.04 -11.00 -11.83
C LYS A 99 -8.44 -9.76 -12.64
N SER A 100 -9.71 -9.72 -13.05
CA SER A 100 -10.28 -8.54 -13.68
C SER A 100 -10.14 -7.33 -12.75
N LYS A 101 -9.51 -6.27 -13.27
CA LYS A 101 -9.33 -4.99 -12.58
C LYS A 101 -10.63 -4.21 -12.65
N PHE A 102 -11.02 -3.60 -11.54
CA PHE A 102 -12.21 -2.74 -11.49
C PHE A 102 -11.87 -1.35 -12.02
N ILE A 103 -10.80 -0.74 -11.51
CA ILE A 103 -10.26 0.53 -11.99
C ILE A 103 -8.73 0.50 -12.02
N THR A 104 -8.17 1.39 -12.84
CA THR A 104 -6.75 1.74 -12.82
C THR A 104 -6.62 3.19 -12.38
N VAL A 105 -5.76 3.45 -11.40
CA VAL A 105 -5.47 4.80 -10.92
C VAL A 105 -3.99 5.08 -11.16
N LYS A 106 -3.69 6.19 -11.80
CA LYS A 106 -2.33 6.69 -11.96
C LYS A 106 -2.04 7.71 -10.86
N VAL A 107 -0.90 7.54 -10.22
CA VAL A 107 -0.37 8.38 -9.16
C VAL A 107 0.90 9.01 -9.67
N THR A 108 0.93 10.35 -9.73
CA THR A 108 2.10 11.11 -10.14
C THR A 108 2.65 11.89 -8.95
N GLY A 109 3.93 11.69 -8.63
CA GLY A 109 4.63 12.45 -7.59
C GLY A 109 5.24 13.74 -8.14
N HIS A 110 4.99 14.84 -7.43
CA HIS A 110 5.52 16.19 -7.68
C HIS A 110 6.16 16.74 -6.39
N GLN A 111 7.06 17.72 -6.50
CA GLN A 111 7.56 18.51 -5.37
C GLN A 111 6.52 19.57 -4.96
N TRP A 112 5.76 19.43 -3.87
CA TRP A 112 5.66 18.35 -2.88
C TRP A 112 4.18 17.98 -2.65
N TYR A 113 3.61 17.26 -3.60
CA TYR A 113 2.21 16.84 -3.61
C TYR A 113 2.01 15.61 -4.51
N TRP A 114 0.82 15.01 -4.45
CA TRP A 114 0.46 13.87 -5.28
C TRP A 114 -0.68 14.26 -6.23
N SER A 115 -0.59 13.85 -7.48
CA SER A 115 -1.70 13.97 -8.43
C SER A 115 -2.28 12.59 -8.71
N TYR A 116 -3.61 12.49 -8.67
CA TYR A 116 -4.35 11.25 -8.90
C TYR A 116 -5.15 11.37 -10.20
N GLU A 117 -4.98 10.41 -11.10
CA GLU A 117 -5.71 10.31 -12.36
C GLU A 117 -6.45 8.97 -12.41
N TYR A 118 -7.78 9.02 -12.53
CA TYR A 118 -8.65 7.86 -12.63
C TYR A 118 -9.10 7.69 -14.07
N GLN A 119 -8.91 6.48 -14.61
CA GLN A 119 -9.47 6.10 -15.90
C GLN A 119 -10.63 5.15 -15.66
N ILE A 120 -11.85 5.66 -15.70
CA ILE A 120 -13.07 4.90 -15.42
C ILE A 120 -13.84 4.68 -16.72
N ASN A 121 -14.02 3.41 -17.08
CA ASN A 121 -14.92 3.06 -18.17
C ASN A 121 -16.37 3.08 -17.64
N PHE A 122 -17.18 4.02 -18.14
CA PHE A 122 -18.57 4.20 -17.69
C PHE A 122 -19.44 2.95 -17.92
N GLN A 123 -19.18 2.17 -18.97
CA GLN A 123 -19.87 0.91 -19.24
C GLN A 123 -19.62 -0.12 -18.12
N SER A 124 -18.38 -0.18 -17.62
CA SER A 124 -17.99 -1.06 -16.52
C SER A 124 -18.61 -0.62 -15.20
N LEU A 125 -18.73 0.69 -15.00
CA LEU A 125 -19.35 1.29 -13.82
C LEU A 125 -20.87 1.03 -13.78
N LEU A 126 -21.59 1.23 -14.89
CA LEU A 126 -23.02 0.90 -14.98
C LEU A 126 -23.30 -0.59 -14.75
N LYS A 127 -22.47 -1.46 -15.34
CA LYS A 127 -22.58 -2.90 -15.16
C LYS A 127 -22.37 -3.31 -13.69
N ALA A 128 -21.50 -2.60 -12.96
CA ALA A 128 -21.28 -2.84 -11.54
C ALA A 128 -22.45 -2.42 -10.65
N VAL A 129 -23.25 -1.43 -11.08
CA VAL A 129 -24.50 -1.00 -10.40
C VAL A 129 -25.65 -2.00 -10.62
N GLY A 130 -25.47 -2.97 -11.52
CA GLY A 130 -26.56 -3.86 -11.96
C GLY A 130 -27.53 -3.21 -12.94
N GLY A 131 -27.21 -2.01 -13.44
CA GLY A 131 -27.94 -1.37 -14.53
C GLY A 131 -27.49 -1.95 -15.87
N SER A 132 -28.43 -2.42 -16.68
CA SER A 132 -28.14 -2.69 -18.09
C SER A 132 -28.32 -1.39 -18.88
N VAL A 133 -27.48 -1.17 -19.90
CA VAL A 133 -27.66 -0.04 -20.84
C VAL A 133 -29.03 -0.10 -21.54
N GLN A 134 -29.67 -1.28 -21.57
CA GLN A 134 -31.02 -1.45 -22.10
C GLN A 134 -32.08 -0.76 -21.22
N ASP A 135 -31.86 -0.66 -19.91
CA ASP A 135 -32.80 -0.01 -18.98
C ASP A 135 -32.78 1.52 -19.11
N LEU A 136 -31.65 2.12 -19.51
CA LEU A 136 -31.56 3.56 -19.77
C LEU A 136 -32.30 3.99 -21.04
N SER A 137 -32.57 3.06 -21.97
CA SER A 137 -33.38 3.35 -23.17
C SER A 137 -34.88 3.49 -22.87
N SER A 138 -35.34 3.04 -21.70
CA SER A 138 -36.76 3.08 -21.32
C SER A 138 -37.19 4.31 -20.51
N ASN A 139 -36.25 5.03 -19.89
CA ASN A 139 -36.53 6.28 -19.18
C ASN A 139 -35.80 7.42 -19.87
N SER A 140 -36.58 8.21 -20.61
CA SER A 140 -36.16 9.36 -21.41
C SER A 140 -35.48 10.46 -20.58
N VAL A 141 -34.20 10.30 -20.28
CA VAL A 141 -33.28 11.40 -20.01
C VAL A 141 -32.48 11.59 -21.30
N GLU A 142 -32.94 12.50 -22.14
CA GLU A 142 -32.20 12.89 -23.34
C GLU A 142 -30.92 13.62 -22.92
N PHE A 143 -29.78 12.94 -23.01
CA PHE A 143 -28.49 13.60 -23.05
C PHE A 143 -28.36 14.28 -24.42
N PRO A 144 -28.30 15.62 -24.53
CA PRO A 144 -28.45 16.34 -25.80
C PRO A 144 -27.33 16.08 -26.84
N LEU A 145 -26.28 15.34 -26.48
CA LEU A 145 -25.11 15.09 -27.31
C LEU A 145 -25.03 13.69 -27.93
N LEU A 146 -26.01 12.81 -27.70
CA LEU A 146 -25.89 11.37 -28.01
C LEU A 146 -26.85 10.80 -29.07
N SER A 147 -27.51 11.62 -29.89
CA SER A 147 -28.59 11.11 -30.74
C SER A 147 -28.18 10.39 -32.03
N ASN A 148 -26.89 10.25 -32.40
CA ASN A 148 -26.57 9.81 -33.77
C ASN A 148 -25.32 8.94 -34.05
N SER A 149 -24.66 8.29 -33.08
CA SER A 149 -23.64 7.28 -33.40
C SER A 149 -24.08 5.87 -33.00
N LYS A 150 -24.09 4.94 -33.96
CA LYS A 150 -24.36 3.50 -33.71
C LYS A 150 -23.22 2.77 -33.00
N ASP A 151 -22.11 3.46 -32.79
CA ASP A 151 -21.04 3.11 -31.87
C ASP A 151 -21.00 4.20 -30.80
N VAL A 152 -21.75 4.02 -29.72
CA VAL A 152 -21.62 4.85 -28.52
C VAL A 152 -20.51 4.26 -27.67
N THR A 153 -19.27 4.55 -28.03
CA THR A 153 -18.21 4.54 -27.02
C THR A 153 -18.52 5.72 -26.09
N MET A 154 -19.16 5.44 -24.95
CA MET A 154 -19.28 6.48 -23.93
C MET A 154 -17.90 7.01 -23.58
N PRO A 155 -17.76 8.31 -23.34
CA PRO A 155 -16.46 8.92 -23.06
C PRO A 155 -15.81 8.21 -21.86
N GLU A 156 -14.52 7.93 -21.97
CA GLU A 156 -13.74 7.52 -20.80
C GLU A 156 -13.81 8.67 -19.79
N LEU A 157 -14.30 8.37 -18.58
CA LEU A 157 -14.34 9.36 -17.53
C LEU A 157 -12.92 9.49 -16.96
N LEU A 158 -12.31 10.64 -17.22
CA LEU A 158 -11.01 11.02 -16.68
C LEU A 158 -11.24 11.98 -15.52
N ILE A 159 -11.05 11.48 -14.29
CA ILE A 159 -11.04 12.33 -13.10
C ILE A 159 -9.58 12.58 -12.76
N ALA A 160 -9.18 13.84 -12.65
CA ALA A 160 -7.82 14.22 -12.28
C ALA A 160 -7.84 15.35 -11.25
N TYR A 161 -7.12 15.17 -10.15
CA TYR A 161 -6.96 16.20 -9.13
C TYR A 161 -5.63 16.08 -8.39
N ASP A 162 -5.19 17.20 -7.84
CA ASP A 162 -4.01 17.31 -6.99
C ASP A 162 -4.40 17.18 -5.52
N SER A 163 -3.50 16.61 -4.73
CA SER A 163 -3.67 16.32 -3.32
C SER A 163 -2.50 16.89 -2.52
N TYR A 164 -2.78 17.90 -1.71
CA TYR A 164 -1.81 18.61 -0.88
C TYR A 164 -2.01 18.27 0.59
N THR A 165 -0.90 18.20 1.34
CA THR A 165 -0.97 18.01 2.80
C THR A 165 -1.62 19.23 3.45
N MET A 166 -2.65 19.01 4.27
CA MET A 166 -3.30 20.09 5.00
C MET A 166 -2.39 20.60 6.12
N SER A 167 -2.07 21.90 6.09
CA SER A 167 -1.45 22.61 7.20
C SER A 167 -2.52 23.39 7.97
N VAL A 168 -3.10 22.77 8.99
CA VAL A 168 -4.07 23.46 9.86
C VAL A 168 -3.33 24.04 11.06
N SER A 169 -3.67 25.28 11.45
CA SER A 169 -3.22 25.90 12.70
C SER A 169 -3.65 25.04 13.89
N GLU A 170 -2.78 24.87 14.90
CA GLU A 170 -3.04 24.00 16.06
C GLU A 170 -4.37 24.29 16.80
N GLY A 171 -4.96 25.48 16.63
CA GLY A 171 -6.23 25.89 17.24
C GLY A 171 -7.51 25.49 16.49
N ASP A 172 -7.43 25.07 15.22
CA ASP A 172 -8.59 24.77 14.37
C ASP A 172 -8.78 23.28 14.07
N LEU A 173 -8.13 22.42 14.86
CA LEU A 173 -8.13 20.97 14.66
C LEU A 173 -9.44 20.34 15.15
N GLU A 174 -10.18 19.71 14.25
CA GLU A 174 -11.30 18.85 14.65
C GLU A 174 -10.80 17.66 15.50
N PRO A 175 -11.59 17.19 16.49
CA PRO A 175 -11.24 16.01 17.28
C PRO A 175 -11.01 14.78 16.37
N GLY A 176 -9.76 14.31 16.32
CA GLY A 176 -9.36 13.18 15.46
C GLY A 176 -8.45 13.57 14.28
N PHE A 177 -8.25 14.86 14.03
CA PHE A 177 -7.32 15.34 13.01
C PHE A 177 -5.87 14.96 13.34
N ARG A 178 -5.18 14.39 12.35
CA ARG A 178 -3.78 13.99 12.39
C ARG A 178 -2.91 14.97 11.60
N TYR A 179 -2.16 15.79 12.33
CA TYR A 179 -1.24 16.74 11.73
C TYR A 179 -0.22 16.05 10.82
N GLY A 180 -0.08 16.56 9.59
CA GLY A 180 0.87 16.01 8.60
C GLY A 180 0.53 14.62 8.09
N GLN A 181 -0.71 14.16 8.23
CA GLN A 181 -1.20 12.92 7.60
C GLN A 181 -2.44 13.15 6.73
N HIS A 182 -3.24 14.16 7.05
CA HIS A 182 -4.41 14.53 6.24
C HIS A 182 -4.04 15.36 5.03
N VAL A 183 -4.82 15.13 3.97
CA VAL A 183 -4.77 15.88 2.72
C VAL A 183 -6.11 16.54 2.43
N ASP A 184 -6.11 17.52 1.55
CA ASP A 184 -7.32 18.19 1.07
C ASP A 184 -8.27 17.24 0.32
N TYR A 185 -7.73 16.48 -0.64
CA TYR A 185 -8.45 15.52 -1.45
C TYR A 185 -7.79 14.14 -1.35
N PRO A 186 -8.37 13.18 -0.60
CA PRO A 186 -7.82 11.84 -0.49
C PRO A 186 -8.01 11.06 -1.79
N MET A 187 -7.18 10.03 -2.00
CA MET A 187 -7.40 9.04 -3.05
C MET A 187 -8.57 8.14 -2.66
N VAL A 188 -9.54 7.94 -3.54
CA VAL A 188 -10.74 7.15 -3.26
C VAL A 188 -10.70 5.84 -4.03
N LEU A 189 -10.87 4.72 -3.34
CA LEU A 189 -10.85 3.39 -3.93
C LEU A 189 -12.16 2.62 -3.67
N PRO A 190 -12.63 1.80 -4.62
CA PRO A 190 -13.80 0.95 -4.42
C PRO A 190 -13.44 -0.29 -3.61
N GLY A 191 -14.18 -0.54 -2.53
CA GLY A 191 -14.07 -1.74 -1.71
C GLY A 191 -14.48 -3.01 -2.44
N ASN A 192 -14.06 -4.17 -1.90
CA ASN A 192 -14.29 -5.51 -2.46
C ASN A 192 -13.87 -5.69 -3.93
N SER A 193 -12.97 -4.84 -4.42
CA SER A 193 -12.54 -4.83 -5.81
C SER A 193 -11.03 -5.04 -5.93
N ASN A 194 -10.56 -5.27 -7.16
CA ASN A 194 -9.14 -5.28 -7.48
C ASN A 194 -8.79 -3.99 -8.22
N VAL A 195 -7.74 -3.31 -7.76
CA VAL A 195 -7.30 -2.03 -8.30
C VAL A 195 -5.84 -2.15 -8.74
N GLU A 196 -5.53 -1.58 -9.90
CA GLU A 196 -4.15 -1.36 -10.33
C GLU A 196 -3.77 0.09 -10.06
N ILE A 197 -2.65 0.28 -9.37
CA ILE A 197 -2.07 1.58 -9.11
C ILE A 197 -0.81 1.71 -9.96
N LYS A 198 -0.79 2.70 -10.84
CA LYS A 198 0.37 3.03 -11.68
C LYS A 198 1.07 4.24 -11.09
N VAL A 199 2.31 4.08 -10.67
CA VAL A 199 3.08 5.11 -9.97
C VAL A 199 4.19 5.62 -10.89
N THR A 200 4.29 6.94 -11.02
CA THR A 200 5.34 7.64 -11.78
C THR A 200 5.64 8.98 -11.11
N SER A 201 6.70 9.67 -11.54
CA SER A 201 6.95 11.05 -11.14
C SER A 201 7.11 11.98 -12.34
N ALA A 202 6.83 13.27 -12.14
CA ALA A 202 7.06 14.34 -13.09
C ALA A 202 8.45 15.01 -12.95
N ASP A 203 9.09 14.95 -11.78
CA ASP A 203 10.29 15.72 -11.47
C ASP A 203 11.46 14.88 -10.94
N VAL A 204 11.46 14.53 -9.66
CA VAL A 204 12.50 13.78 -8.96
C VAL A 204 11.99 12.40 -8.56
N ILE A 205 12.84 11.56 -7.99
CA ILE A 205 12.34 10.28 -7.47
C ILE A 205 11.52 10.54 -6.21
N HIS A 206 10.33 9.96 -6.15
CA HIS A 206 9.52 9.85 -4.93
C HIS A 206 9.22 8.37 -4.67
N CYS A 207 8.53 8.07 -3.58
CA CYS A 207 8.00 6.74 -3.34
C CYS A 207 6.62 6.86 -2.72
N TRP A 208 5.60 6.38 -3.44
CA TRP A 208 4.24 6.37 -2.96
C TRP A 208 4.04 5.17 -2.04
N THR A 209 3.87 5.46 -0.75
CA THR A 209 3.69 4.45 0.29
C THR A 209 2.38 4.68 1.01
N VAL A 210 1.56 3.65 1.11
CA VAL A 210 0.34 3.65 1.93
C VAL A 210 0.38 2.44 2.83
N HIS A 211 0.68 2.68 4.11
CA HIS A 211 0.98 1.63 5.08
C HIS A 211 -0.19 0.66 5.23
N GLY A 212 -1.39 1.15 5.51
CA GLY A 212 -2.57 0.29 5.72
C GLY A 212 -2.98 -0.53 4.49
N LEU A 213 -2.46 -0.24 3.30
CA LEU A 213 -2.71 -1.02 2.08
C LEU A 213 -1.57 -1.96 1.72
N GLY A 214 -0.42 -1.91 2.41
CA GLY A 214 0.73 -2.76 2.11
C GLY A 214 1.35 -2.48 0.76
N VAL A 215 1.29 -1.23 0.31
CA VAL A 215 1.93 -0.80 -0.94
C VAL A 215 3.01 0.22 -0.63
N LYS A 216 4.18 -0.05 -1.20
CA LYS A 216 5.30 0.87 -1.30
C LYS A 216 5.84 0.74 -2.72
N MET A 217 5.78 1.82 -3.49
CA MET A 217 6.22 1.80 -4.88
C MET A 217 6.93 3.10 -5.25
N ASP A 218 8.13 2.97 -5.80
CA ASP A 218 8.92 4.11 -6.24
C ASP A 218 8.26 4.78 -7.46
N ALA A 219 8.22 6.10 -7.40
CA ALA A 219 7.76 6.99 -8.45
C ALA A 219 9.01 7.56 -9.15
N VAL A 220 9.37 6.99 -10.30
CA VAL A 220 10.61 7.34 -11.01
C VAL A 220 10.28 8.12 -12.28
N PRO A 221 10.88 9.30 -12.52
CA PRO A 221 10.69 10.04 -13.76
C PRO A 221 11.04 9.19 -14.98
N GLY A 222 10.14 9.15 -15.97
CA GLY A 222 10.32 8.38 -17.21
C GLY A 222 10.06 6.88 -17.10
N ARG A 223 9.56 6.37 -15.96
CA ARG A 223 9.11 4.98 -15.81
C ARG A 223 7.77 4.94 -15.07
N VAL A 224 6.87 4.07 -15.54
CA VAL A 224 5.64 3.75 -14.82
C VAL A 224 5.79 2.40 -14.14
N ASN A 225 5.74 2.39 -12.81
CA ASN A 225 5.70 1.16 -12.02
C ASN A 225 4.24 0.81 -11.69
N SER A 226 3.92 -0.47 -11.53
CA SER A 226 2.55 -0.93 -11.26
C SER A 226 2.47 -1.74 -9.98
N ALA A 227 1.55 -1.39 -9.09
CA ALA A 227 1.20 -2.15 -7.91
C ALA A 227 -0.24 -2.66 -8.01
N HIS A 228 -0.49 -3.86 -7.50
CA HIS A 228 -1.81 -4.48 -7.52
C HIS A 228 -2.38 -4.60 -6.11
N LEU A 229 -3.57 -4.06 -5.92
CA LEU A 229 -4.36 -4.20 -4.71
C LEU A 229 -5.55 -5.11 -4.99
N SER A 230 -5.84 -6.01 -4.05
CA SER A 230 -7.01 -6.89 -4.16
C SER A 230 -7.76 -6.98 -2.85
N ASN A 231 -9.07 -7.18 -2.95
CA ASN A 231 -9.99 -7.37 -1.84
C ASN A 231 -9.88 -6.25 -0.78
N LEU A 232 -10.06 -5.01 -1.23
CA LEU A 232 -10.00 -3.84 -0.37
C LEU A 232 -11.16 -3.83 0.63
N ARG A 233 -10.88 -3.62 1.92
CA ARG A 233 -11.90 -3.58 2.98
C ARG A 233 -12.71 -2.27 2.90
N PRO A 234 -14.04 -2.31 2.64
CA PRO A 234 -14.86 -1.11 2.62
C PRO A 234 -14.90 -0.39 3.98
N GLY A 235 -14.96 0.94 3.97
CA GLY A 235 -14.95 1.80 5.15
C GLY A 235 -13.57 1.92 5.83
N PHE A 236 -12.50 1.54 5.14
CA PHE A 236 -11.13 1.62 5.67
C PHE A 236 -10.41 2.84 5.13
N THR A 237 -9.88 3.67 6.02
CA THR A 237 -8.99 4.80 5.68
C THR A 237 -7.56 4.44 6.04
N ALA A 238 -6.63 4.68 5.12
CA ALA A 238 -5.22 4.40 5.26
C ALA A 238 -4.39 5.67 5.01
N TRP A 239 -3.34 5.85 5.80
CA TRP A 239 -2.42 6.96 5.65
C TRP A 239 -1.02 6.49 5.25
N GLY A 240 -0.32 7.40 4.62
CA GLY A 240 0.92 7.18 3.93
C GLY A 240 1.62 8.50 3.64
N GLY A 241 2.62 8.43 2.79
CA GLY A 241 3.38 9.59 2.37
C GLY A 241 4.58 9.18 1.54
N CYS A 242 5.45 10.14 1.28
CA CYS A 242 6.68 9.86 0.55
C CYS A 242 7.66 9.07 1.41
N SER A 243 8.19 7.97 0.88
CA SER A 243 9.23 7.15 1.54
C SER A 243 10.57 7.17 0.80
N GLU A 244 10.78 8.14 -0.08
CA GLU A 244 12.03 8.36 -0.82
C GLU A 244 12.39 9.84 -0.80
N MET A 245 13.65 10.17 -0.59
CA MET A 245 14.07 11.56 -0.34
C MET A 245 13.88 12.43 -1.59
N CYS A 246 12.96 13.40 -1.53
CA CYS A 246 12.55 14.19 -2.70
C CYS A 246 12.77 15.71 -2.58
N GLY A 247 13.40 16.19 -1.50
CA GLY A 247 13.76 17.61 -1.33
C GLY A 247 13.37 18.20 0.03
N LEU A 248 13.29 19.53 0.11
CA LEU A 248 13.10 20.29 1.35
C LEU A 248 11.80 19.95 2.09
N ASN A 249 10.67 19.89 1.39
CA ASN A 249 9.37 19.57 2.01
C ASN A 249 9.00 18.09 1.84
N HIS A 250 9.99 17.19 1.85
CA HIS A 250 9.79 15.74 1.75
C HIS A 250 8.77 15.19 2.78
N TRP A 251 8.69 15.82 3.95
CA TRP A 251 7.74 15.43 5.00
C TRP A 251 6.30 15.95 4.77
N GLN A 252 6.09 16.96 3.91
CA GLN A 252 4.79 17.60 3.67
C GLN A 252 4.10 17.07 2.40
N MET A 253 4.30 15.80 2.08
CA MET A 253 3.64 15.15 0.94
C MET A 253 3.02 13.81 1.36
N SER A 254 2.01 13.95 2.22
CA SER A 254 1.20 12.87 2.77
C SER A 254 0.36 12.23 1.67
N ALA A 255 0.02 10.95 1.86
CA ALA A 255 -0.92 10.25 1.00
C ALA A 255 -2.03 9.67 1.89
N GLU A 256 -3.27 10.06 1.63
CA GLU A 256 -4.45 9.53 2.30
C GLU A 256 -5.27 8.74 1.28
N VAL A 257 -5.72 7.56 1.67
CA VAL A 257 -6.55 6.69 0.82
C VAL A 257 -7.78 6.25 1.58
N GLU A 258 -8.95 6.50 1.01
CA GLU A 258 -10.24 6.07 1.53
C GLU A 258 -10.81 4.95 0.67
N VAL A 259 -11.12 3.81 1.31
CA VAL A 259 -11.79 2.70 0.66
C VAL A 259 -13.29 2.81 0.92
N LEU A 260 -14.05 3.25 -0.07
CA LEU A 260 -15.50 3.38 0.02
C LEU A 260 -16.20 2.06 -0.30
N ARG A 261 -17.48 1.96 0.06
CA ARG A 261 -18.33 0.90 -0.49
C ARG A 261 -18.51 1.13 -2.00
N PRO A 262 -18.69 0.09 -2.83
CA PRO A 262 -18.85 0.26 -4.27
C PRO A 262 -19.92 1.28 -4.66
N GLU A 263 -21.07 1.29 -3.96
CA GLU A 263 -22.16 2.23 -4.18
C GLU A 263 -21.80 3.70 -3.88
N ASP A 264 -21.03 3.92 -2.80
CA ASP A 264 -20.58 5.26 -2.42
C ASP A 264 -19.49 5.76 -3.38
N PHE A 265 -18.62 4.86 -3.85
CA PHE A 265 -17.61 5.15 -4.87
C PHE A 265 -18.24 5.61 -6.19
N ILE A 266 -19.32 4.94 -6.62
CA ILE A 266 -20.06 5.31 -7.82
C ILE A 266 -20.67 6.70 -7.68
N THR A 267 -21.28 6.99 -6.53
CA THR A 267 -21.84 8.30 -6.23
C THR A 267 -20.76 9.38 -6.27
N TRP A 268 -19.61 9.13 -5.64
CA TRP A 268 -18.44 10.01 -5.69
C TRP A 268 -17.99 10.29 -7.13
N ALA A 269 -17.86 9.25 -7.97
CA ALA A 269 -17.44 9.42 -9.37
C ALA A 269 -18.46 10.23 -10.21
N LEU A 270 -19.76 10.04 -9.94
CA LEU A 270 -20.82 10.80 -10.62
C LEU A 270 -20.85 12.27 -10.20
N VAL A 271 -20.54 12.58 -8.93
CA VAL A 271 -20.46 13.96 -8.45
C VAL A 271 -19.31 14.70 -9.15
N TRP A 272 -18.15 14.07 -9.30
CA TRP A 272 -17.04 14.63 -10.08
C TRP A 272 -17.43 14.91 -11.53
N PHE A 273 -18.04 13.92 -12.19
CA PHE A 273 -18.51 14.09 -13.56
C PHE A 273 -19.52 15.24 -13.69
N TYR A 274 -20.42 15.39 -12.72
CA TYR A 274 -21.37 16.50 -12.71
C TYR A 274 -20.68 17.86 -12.49
N SER A 275 -19.69 17.94 -11.60
CA SER A 275 -18.90 19.17 -11.38
C SER A 275 -18.20 19.61 -12.65
N ASP A 276 -17.51 18.69 -13.33
CA ASP A 276 -16.80 18.98 -14.58
C ASP A 276 -17.74 19.48 -15.69
N LEU A 277 -18.99 19.00 -15.71
CA LEU A 277 -20.00 19.48 -16.66
C LEU A 277 -20.49 20.89 -16.32
N VAL A 278 -20.66 21.22 -15.04
CA VAL A 278 -21.09 22.56 -14.61
C VAL A 278 -20.01 23.60 -14.87
N ASP A 279 -18.74 23.24 -14.69
CA ASP A 279 -17.61 24.13 -14.95
C ASP A 279 -17.31 24.33 -16.46
N ALA A 280 -17.91 23.52 -17.34
CA ALA A 280 -17.74 23.60 -18.78
C ALA A 280 -18.75 24.56 -19.48
N ASP A 281 -19.81 24.98 -18.80
CA ASP A 281 -20.82 25.95 -19.26
C ASP A 281 -20.49 27.40 -18.83
#